data_AF-A0A3A8FT02-F1
#
_entry.id   AF-A0A3A8FT02-F1
#
_cell.length_a   1.000
_cell.length_b   1.000
_cell.length_c   1.000
_cell.angle_alpha   90.00
_cell.angle_beta   90.00
_cell.angle_gamma   90.00
#
_symmetry.space_group_name_H-M   'P 1'
#
loop_
_entity.id
_entity.type
_entity.pdbx_description
1 polymer ?
#
loop_
_entity_poly.entity_id
_entity_poly.type
_entity_poly.pdbx_seq_one_letter_code
_entity_poly.pdbx_strand_id
1 'polypeptide(L)' 'MKYGVFSALIISVLWGILAIAQLWFSPLSSEIFTKVTISAGILVAIIVLSTIVIREFLTDQNLRKDGFID' A
#
# COMPACT_ATOMS: atom_id res chain seq x y z
N MET A 1 -5.11 6.89 -10.08
CA MET A 1 -5.52 5.71 -9.28
C MET A 1 -4.80 4.43 -9.67
N LYS A 2 -4.78 4.01 -10.95
CA LYS A 2 -4.15 2.74 -11.39
C LYS A 2 -2.72 2.54 -10.85
N TYR A 3 -1.85 3.55 -10.97
CA TYR A 3 -0.45 3.41 -10.55
C TYR A 3 -0.24 3.27 -9.03
N GLY A 4 -1.03 3.95 -8.20
CA GLY A 4 -0.92 3.87 -6.72
C GLY A 4 -1.43 2.55 -6.16
N VAL A 5 -2.50 2.02 -6.72
CA VAL A 5 -2.98 0.67 -6.38
C VAL A 5 -1.99 -0.40 -6.84
N PHE A 6 -1.44 -0.25 -8.05
CA PHE A 6 -0.47 -1.21 -8.59
C PHE A 6 0.83 -1.24 -7.79
N SER A 7 1.33 -0.09 -7.34
CA SER A 7 2.54 -0.01 -6.52
C SER A 7 2.35 -0.64 -5.13
N ALA A 8 1.22 -0.37 -4.45
CA ALA A 8 0.89 -1.02 -3.18
C ALA A 8 0.76 -2.55 -3.33
N LEU A 9 0.17 -3.00 -4.45
CA LEU A 9 -0.02 -4.42 -4.73
C LEU A 9 1.33 -5.12 -4.96
N ILE A 10 2.21 -4.53 -5.77
CA ILE A 10 3.56 -5.07 -6.01
C ILE A 10 4.35 -5.16 -4.70
N ILE A 11 4.35 -4.10 -3.88
CA ILE A 11 5.05 -4.07 -2.60
C ILE A 11 4.52 -5.17 -1.67
N SER A 12 3.19 -5.35 -1.62
CA SER A 12 2.56 -6.37 -0.78
C SER A 12 2.90 -7.79 -1.24
N VAL A 13 2.92 -8.04 -2.56
CA VAL A 13 3.29 -9.34 -3.14
C VAL A 13 4.76 -9.66 -2.87
N LEU A 14 5.65 -8.69 -3.10
CA LEU A 14 7.09 -8.87 -2.84
C LEU A 14 7.37 -9.11 -1.35
N TRP A 15 6.68 -8.39 -0.46
CA TRP A 15 6.79 -8.62 0.99
C TRP A 15 6.27 -10.01 1.38
N GLY A 16 5.16 -10.46 0.79
CA GLY A 16 4.63 -11.81 1.01
C GLY A 16 5.62 -12.92 0.61
N ILE A 17 6.27 -12.78 -0.54
CA ILE A 17 7.32 -13.71 -0.99
C ILE A 17 8.50 -13.72 -0.01
N LEU A 18 8.94 -12.53 0.43
CA LEU A 18 10.01 -12.40 1.42
C LEU A 18 9.64 -13.05 2.76
N ALA A 19 8.40 -12.88 3.24
CA ALA A 19 7.93 -13.48 4.48
C ALA A 19 7.87 -15.02 4.39
N ILE A 20 7.44 -15.56 3.25
CA ILE A 20 7.49 -17.01 2.99
C ILE A 20 8.93 -17.49 2.98
N ALA A 21 9.83 -16.82 2.25
CA ALA A 21 11.25 -17.18 2.23
C ALA A 21 11.89 -17.13 3.64
N GLN A 22 11.48 -16.16 4.46
CA GLN A 22 11.92 -16.04 5.85
C GLN A 22 11.54 -17.25 6.70
N LEU A 23 10.36 -17.84 6.47
CA LEU A 23 9.85 -18.95 7.27
C LEU A 23 10.63 -20.27 7.03
N TRP A 24 11.10 -20.48 5.79
CA TRP A 24 11.77 -21.73 5.39
C TRP A 24 13.30 -21.64 5.44
N PHE A 25 13.88 -20.48 5.10
CA PHE A 25 15.33 -20.32 4.97
C PHE A 25 15.94 -19.45 6.07
N SER A 26 15.11 -18.71 6.82
CA SER A 26 15.54 -17.71 7.81
C SER A 26 16.76 -16.87 7.40
N PRO A 27 16.81 -16.31 6.17
CA PRO A 27 17.95 -15.57 5.63
C PRO A 27 18.27 -14.30 6.42
N LEU A 28 17.29 -13.73 7.15
CA LEU A 28 17.47 -12.51 7.94
C LEU A 28 17.39 -12.82 9.43
N SER A 29 18.10 -12.05 10.26
CA SER A 29 17.89 -12.09 11.70
C SER A 29 16.47 -11.60 12.05
N SER A 30 15.92 -12.07 13.17
CA SER A 30 14.60 -11.67 13.66
C SER A 30 14.47 -10.14 13.80
N GLU A 31 15.55 -9.48 14.21
CA GLU A 31 15.60 -8.04 14.37
C GLU A 31 15.51 -7.29 13.02
N ILE A 32 16.25 -7.76 12.01
CA ILE A 32 16.24 -7.16 10.67
C ILE A 32 14.88 -7.42 9.99
N PHE A 33 14.35 -8.64 10.09
CA PHE A 33 13.05 -8.97 9.51
C PHE A 33 11.92 -8.13 10.11
N THR A 34 11.96 -7.87 11.43
CA THR A 34 10.98 -7.02 12.11
C THR A 34 11.07 -5.58 11.60
N LYS A 35 12.29 -5.01 11.49
CA LYS A 35 12.49 -3.66 10.94
C LYS A 35 11.97 -3.54 9.50
N VAL A 36 12.30 -4.51 8.65
CA VAL A 36 11.84 -4.55 7.24
C VAL A 36 10.32 -4.66 7.16
N THR A 37 9.69 -5.48 8.00
CA THR A 37 8.24 -5.64 8.04
C THR A 37 7.53 -4.37 8.46
N ILE A 38 8.04 -3.69 9.50
CA ILE A 38 7.49 -2.41 9.94
C ILE A 38 7.62 -1.37 8.83
N SER A 39 8.78 -1.27 8.19
CA SER A 39 9.00 -0.34 7.07
C SER A 39 8.06 -0.62 5.90
N ALA A 40 7.89 -1.88 5.50
CA ALA A 40 6.98 -2.28 4.44
C ALA A 40 5.51 -1.96 4.79
N GLY A 41 5.10 -2.23 6.03
CA GLY A 41 3.76 -1.90 6.52
C GLY A 41 3.47 -0.39 6.48
N ILE A 42 4.41 0.45 6.92
CA ILE A 42 4.29 1.91 6.85
C ILE A 42 4.17 2.38 5.39
N LEU A 43 4.99 1.84 4.49
CA LEU A 43 4.96 2.17 3.07
C LEU A 43 3.60 1.85 2.44
N VAL A 44 3.09 0.64 2.70
CA VAL A 44 1.77 0.22 2.21
C VAL A 44 0.67 1.13 2.79
N ALA A 45 0.72 1.43 4.09
CA ALA A 45 -0.26 2.31 4.73
C ALA A 45 -0.27 3.71 4.09
N ILE A 46 0.89 4.33 3.87
CA ILE A 46 1.00 5.64 3.22
C ILE A 46 0.42 5.61 1.81
N ILE A 47 0.76 4.58 1.01
CA ILE A 47 0.28 4.48 -0.37
C ILE A 47 -1.24 4.28 -0.40
N VAL A 48 -1.78 3.43 0.48
CA VAL A 48 -3.23 3.17 0.58
C VAL A 48 -3.97 4.43 1.03
N LEU A 49 -3.51 5.10 2.10
CA LEU A 49 -4.11 6.34 2.59
C LEU A 49 -4.10 7.42 1.50
N SER A 50 -2.96 7.61 0.84
CA SER A 50 -2.83 8.58 -0.26
C SER A 50 -3.78 8.24 -1.41
N THR A 51 -3.91 6.95 -1.75
CA THR A 51 -4.82 6.48 -2.81
C THR A 51 -6.29 6.70 -2.44
N ILE A 52 -6.67 6.47 -1.18
CA ILE A 52 -8.02 6.72 -0.67
C ILE A 52 -8.32 8.22 -0.74
N VAL A 53 -7.45 9.09 -0.22
CA VAL A 53 -7.63 10.55 -0.25
C VAL A 53 -7.78 11.06 -1.67
N ILE A 54 -6.93 10.61 -2.60
CA ILE A 54 -7.03 10.99 -4.02
C ILE A 54 -8.35 10.49 -4.62
N ARG A 55 -8.81 9.30 -4.23
CA ARG A 55 -10.07 8.72 -4.71
C ARG A 55 -11.28 9.47 -4.19
N GLU A 56 -11.27 9.84 -2.92
CA GLU A 56 -12.31 10.64 -2.29
C GLU A 56 -12.37 12.03 -2.96
N PHE A 57 -11.23 12.69 -3.13
CA PHE A 57 -11.14 13.99 -3.79
C PHE A 57 -11.61 13.98 -5.26
N LEU A 58 -11.27 12.93 -6.03
CA LEU A 58 -11.77 12.76 -7.40
C LEU A 58 -13.26 12.43 -7.44
N THR A 59 -13.76 11.70 -6.45
CA THR A 59 -15.20 11.37 -6.35
C THR A 59 -16.01 12.63 -6.03
N ASP A 60 -15.56 13.45 -5.07
CA ASP A 60 -16.17 14.74 -4.75
C ASP A 60 -16.20 15.68 -5.97
N GLN A 61 -15.10 15.77 -6.72
CA GLN A 61 -15.05 16.58 -7.94
C GLN A 61 -16.02 16.09 -9.02
N ASN A 62 -16.17 14.77 -9.19
CA ASN A 62 -17.14 14.22 -10.14
C ASN A 62 -18.58 14.51 -9.69
N LEU A 63 -18.90 14.39 -8.39
CA LEU A 63 -20.24 14.67 -7.88
C LEU A 63 -20.62 16.16 -8.01
N ARG A 64 -19.67 17.09 -7.84
CA ARG A 64 -19.88 18.51 -8.14
C ARG A 64 -20.09 18.77 -9.63
N LYS A 65 -19.33 18.09 -10.50
CA LYS A 65 -19.50 18.19 -11.96
C LYS A 65 -20.85 17.66 -12.44
N ASP A 66 -21.33 16.59 -11.83
CA ASP A 66 -22.60 15.96 -12.18
C ASP A 66 -23.81 16.68 -11.54
N GLY A 67 -23.57 17.80 -10.82
CA GLY A 67 -24.62 18.67 -10.29
C GLY A 67 -25.38 18.09 -9.08
N PHE A 68 -24.85 17.03 -8.46
CA PHE A 68 -25.45 16.43 -7.26
C PHE A 68 -25.15 17.24 -5.99
N ILE A 69 -24.12 18.09 -6.02
CA ILE A 69 -23.70 18.94 -4.91
C ILE A 69 -23.19 20.26 -5.48
N ASP A 70 -23.71 21.39 -4.99
CA ASP A 70 -23.38 22.76 -5.42
C ASP A 70 -22.09 23.26 -4.71
#